data_AF-A0A822EVX8-F1
#
_entry.id   AF-A0A822EVX8-F1
#
_cell.length_a   1.000
_cell.length_b   1.000
_cell.length_c   1.000
_cell.angle_alpha   90.00
_cell.angle_beta   90.00
_cell.angle_gamma   90.00
#
_symmetry.space_group_name_H-M   'P 1'
#
loop_
_entity.id
_entity.type
_entity.pdbx_description
1 polymer ?
#
loop_
_entity_poly.entity_id
_entity_poly.type
_entity_poly.pdbx_seq_one_letter_code
_entity_poly.pdbx_strand_id
1 'polypeptide(L)'
;WSEWSACSAVCGRGTQVRFRAYKVKFLAMGFCAEPLEEFRDCEVPCDPAQMHRLSDTRKAMIKSMETAEKKHKCMQPLEPGPCTKFIDRFYFDVTTRKCSKFQYGGCRGNENNFMTKEECD
;
A
#
# COMPACT_ATOMS: atom_id res chain seq x y z
N TRP A 1 11.30 23.71 24.37
CA TRP A 1 11.04 22.38 23.80
C TRP A 1 10.13 21.62 24.75
N SER A 2 9.24 20.80 24.23
CA SER A 2 8.49 19.80 24.99
C SER A 2 9.42 18.67 25.40
N GLU A 3 8.89 17.78 26.24
CA GLU A 3 9.43 16.43 26.39
C GLU A 3 9.42 15.68 25.04
N TRP A 4 10.29 14.67 24.95
CA TRP A 4 10.30 13.76 23.81
C TRP A 4 9.07 12.86 23.81
N SER A 5 8.53 12.59 22.62
CA SER A 5 7.49 11.59 22.45
C SER A 5 7.98 10.19 22.84
N ALA A 6 7.04 9.26 23.01
CA ALA A 6 7.39 7.84 22.97
C ALA A 6 8.08 7.48 21.64
N CYS A 7 8.87 6.40 21.63
CA CYS A 7 9.51 5.89 20.41
C CYS A 7 8.42 5.46 19.41
N SER A 8 8.59 5.81 18.13
CA SER A 8 7.63 5.41 17.08
C SER A 8 7.59 3.90 16.84
N ALA A 9 8.64 3.19 17.24
CA ALA A 9 8.73 1.74 17.15
C ALA A 9 8.25 1.08 18.45
N VAL A 10 7.43 0.03 18.32
CA VAL A 10 7.04 -0.85 19.44
C VAL A 10 8.27 -1.57 20.00
N CYS A 11 9.16 -2.02 19.12
CA CYS A 11 10.49 -2.49 19.44
C CYS A 11 11.42 -2.25 18.22
N GLY A 12 12.74 -2.27 18.44
CA GLY A 12 13.76 -2.00 17.43
C GLY A 12 14.05 -0.51 17.27
N ARG A 13 14.57 -0.14 16.09
CA ARG A 13 14.88 1.26 15.76
C ARG A 13 13.61 2.03 15.43
N GLY A 14 13.49 3.22 16.00
CA GLY A 14 12.43 4.17 15.72
C GLY A 14 12.91 5.61 15.88
N THR A 15 11.95 6.53 15.94
CA THR A 15 12.22 7.97 16.07
C THR A 15 11.32 8.55 17.15
N GLN A 16 11.86 9.47 17.94
CA GLN A 16 11.12 10.35 18.85
C GLN A 16 11.07 11.75 18.25
N VAL A 17 9.98 12.46 18.51
CA VAL A 17 9.80 13.84 18.12
C VAL A 17 9.53 14.70 19.35
N ARG A 18 10.06 15.92 19.36
CA ARG A 18 9.66 16.95 20.33
C ARG A 18 9.40 18.26 19.61
N PHE A 19 8.60 19.11 20.24
CA PHE A 19 8.14 20.36 19.64
C PHE A 19 8.57 21.55 20.48
N ARG A 20 8.89 22.68 19.87
CA ARG A 20 8.94 23.99 20.54
C ARG A 20 7.95 24.91 19.84
N ALA A 21 7.47 25.90 20.58
CA ALA A 21 6.68 26.98 20.02
C ALA A 21 7.38 28.30 20.29
N TYR A 22 7.20 29.26 19.40
CA TYR A 22 7.59 30.64 19.67
C TYR A 22 6.73 31.20 20.79
N LYS A 23 7.35 31.94 21.71
CA LYS A 23 6.63 32.63 22.79
C LYS A 23 5.57 33.59 22.24
N VAL A 24 5.84 34.20 21.08
CA VAL A 24 4.96 35.17 20.42
C VAL A 24 4.83 34.82 18.94
N LYS A 25 3.76 34.11 18.58
CA LYS A 25 3.54 33.55 17.24
C LYS A 25 3.54 34.61 16.12
N PHE A 26 2.93 35.77 16.37
CA PHE A 26 2.79 36.83 15.36
C PHE A 26 4.09 37.59 15.07
N LEU A 27 5.01 37.70 16.04
CA LEU A 27 6.32 38.31 15.84
C LEU A 27 7.32 37.34 15.23
N ALA A 28 7.19 36.05 15.48
CA ALA A 28 8.21 35.09 15.05
C ALA A 28 8.17 34.77 13.55
N MET A 29 7.00 34.91 12.91
CA MET A 29 6.75 34.48 11.53
C MET A 29 7.61 35.19 10.46
N GLY A 30 8.29 36.29 10.81
CA GLY A 30 9.24 37.00 9.94
C GLY A 30 10.65 37.17 10.53
N PHE A 31 10.91 36.73 11.76
CA PHE A 31 12.17 36.98 12.48
C PHE A 31 12.86 35.69 12.97
N CYS A 32 12.11 34.59 13.06
CA CYS A 32 12.65 33.30 13.44
C CYS A 32 12.44 32.31 12.30
N ALA A 33 13.51 31.67 11.83
CA ALA A 33 13.49 30.60 10.82
C ALA A 33 13.85 29.22 11.41
N GLU A 34 13.80 29.14 12.73
CA GLU A 34 14.28 28.00 13.51
C GLU A 34 13.24 26.85 13.50
N PRO A 35 13.64 25.59 13.21
CA PRO A 35 12.74 24.45 13.21
C PRO A 35 11.99 24.32 14.52
N LEU A 36 10.66 24.17 14.45
CA LEU A 36 9.81 23.99 15.62
C LEU A 36 9.73 22.52 16.05
N GLU A 37 10.26 21.61 15.25
CA GLU A 37 10.27 20.18 15.47
C GLU A 37 11.71 19.68 15.49
N GLU A 38 11.97 18.71 16.35
CA GLU A 38 13.25 18.04 16.45
C GLU A 38 13.02 16.54 16.51
N PHE A 39 13.84 15.80 15.77
CA PHE A 39 13.78 14.35 15.66
C PHE A 39 15.04 13.73 16.24
N ARG A 40 14.88 12.58 16.89
CA ARG A 40 15.99 11.79 17.41
C ARG A 40 15.70 10.30 17.26
N ASP A 41 16.74 9.54 16.96
CA ASP A 41 16.67 8.07 16.93
C ASP A 41 16.50 7.48 18.33
N CYS A 42 15.67 6.45 18.43
CA CYS A 42 15.47 5.63 19.62
C CYS A 42 15.62 4.16 19.28
N GLU A 43 16.03 3.38 20.28
CA GLU A 43 16.10 1.94 20.20
C GLU A 43 15.35 1.33 21.38
N VAL A 44 14.37 0.48 21.07
CA VAL A 44 13.56 -0.23 22.05
C VAL A 44 13.93 -1.71 21.97
N PRO A 45 14.32 -2.38 23.07
CA PRO A 45 14.68 -3.80 23.02
C PRO A 45 13.52 -4.64 22.46
N CYS A 46 13.80 -5.45 21.44
CA CYS A 46 12.84 -6.44 20.96
C CYS A 46 13.02 -7.76 21.71
N ASP A 47 11.91 -8.36 22.15
CA ASP A 47 11.88 -9.78 22.47
C ASP A 47 11.93 -10.60 21.16
N PRO A 48 12.76 -11.64 21.02
CA PRO A 48 12.76 -12.55 19.88
C PRO A 48 11.37 -13.05 19.45
N ALA A 49 10.46 -13.27 20.39
CA ALA A 49 9.09 -13.69 20.10
C ALA A 49 8.22 -12.56 19.50
N GLN A 50 8.53 -11.29 19.78
CA GLN A 50 7.86 -10.12 19.18
C GLN A 50 8.32 -9.89 17.73
N MET A 51 9.60 -10.12 17.42
CA MET A 51 10.13 -9.98 16.07
C MET A 51 9.52 -10.98 15.07
N HIS A 52 9.36 -12.25 15.48
CA HIS A 52 8.74 -13.26 14.61
C HIS A 52 7.29 -12.87 14.27
N ARG A 53 6.50 -12.48 15.28
CA ARG A 53 5.12 -12.03 15.12
C ARG A 53 4.98 -10.83 14.19
N LEU A 54 5.81 -9.79 14.34
CA LEU A 54 5.78 -8.62 13.46
C LEU A 54 6.11 -8.97 12.00
N SER A 55 7.05 -9.89 11.79
CA SER A 55 7.38 -10.38 10.45
C SER A 55 6.25 -11.21 9.84
N ASP A 56 5.56 -12.03 10.65
CA ASP A 56 4.42 -12.83 10.21
C ASP A 56 3.22 -11.95 9.89
N THR A 57 2.92 -10.93 10.71
CA THR A 57 1.86 -9.97 10.43
C THR A 57 2.15 -9.18 9.16
N ARG A 58 3.41 -8.78 8.92
CA ARG A 58 3.80 -8.08 7.70
C ARG A 58 3.63 -8.97 6.47
N LYS A 59 4.09 -10.23 6.53
CA LYS A 59 3.88 -11.21 5.45
C LYS A 59 2.39 -11.47 5.21
N ALA A 60 1.59 -11.60 6.26
CA ALA A 60 0.15 -11.79 6.17
C ALA A 60 -0.55 -10.58 5.55
N MET A 61 -0.15 -9.35 5.90
CA MET A 61 -0.66 -8.13 5.29
C MET A 61 -0.33 -8.05 3.80
N ILE A 62 0.91 -8.32 3.40
CA ILE A 62 1.32 -8.34 1.98
C ILE A 62 0.50 -9.37 1.20
N LYS A 63 0.38 -10.59 1.74
CA LYS A 63 -0.45 -11.65 1.15
C LYS A 63 -1.93 -11.25 1.05
N SER A 64 -2.44 -10.54 2.06
CA SER A 64 -3.82 -10.02 2.06
C SER A 64 -4.02 -8.95 0.99
N MET A 65 -3.02 -8.10 0.73
CA MET A 65 -3.08 -7.11 -0.34
C MET A 65 -3.03 -7.77 -1.72
N GLU A 66 -2.15 -8.75 -1.93
CA GLU A 66 -2.05 -9.51 -3.18
C GLU A 66 -3.36 -10.24 -3.51
N THR A 67 -3.96 -10.89 -2.52
CA THR A 67 -5.26 -11.56 -2.68
C THR A 67 -6.40 -10.59 -2.94
N ALA A 68 -6.39 -9.41 -2.30
CA ALA A 68 -7.36 -8.36 -2.57
C ALA A 68 -7.22 -7.79 -3.98
N GLU A 69 -5.99 -7.58 -4.47
CA GLU A 69 -5.73 -7.13 -5.84
C GLU A 69 -6.18 -8.19 -6.86
N LYS A 70 -5.81 -9.48 -6.66
CA LYS A 70 -6.28 -10.58 -7.54
C LYS A 70 -7.81 -10.61 -7.59
N LYS A 71 -8.47 -10.49 -6.43
CA LYS A 71 -9.94 -10.44 -6.34
C LYS A 71 -10.51 -9.21 -7.06
N HIS A 72 -9.88 -8.05 -6.92
CA HIS A 72 -10.30 -6.83 -7.60
C HIS A 72 -10.23 -6.98 -9.13
N LYS A 73 -9.13 -7.54 -9.66
CA LYS A 73 -8.96 -7.81 -11.11
C LYS A 73 -10.07 -8.71 -11.64
N CYS A 74 -10.35 -9.84 -10.97
CA CYS A 74 -11.40 -10.77 -11.38
C CYS A 74 -12.83 -10.18 -11.30
N MET A 75 -13.04 -9.15 -10.49
CA MET A 75 -14.37 -8.53 -10.30
C MET A 75 -14.66 -7.38 -11.26
N GLN A 76 -13.68 -6.94 -12.05
CA GLN A 76 -13.89 -5.91 -13.07
C GLN A 76 -14.76 -6.46 -14.23
N PRO A 77 -15.53 -5.61 -14.92
CA PRO A 77 -16.35 -6.04 -16.05
C PRO A 77 -15.49 -6.51 -17.23
N LEU A 78 -16.06 -7.28 -18.16
CA LEU A 78 -15.37 -7.56 -19.42
C LEU A 78 -15.19 -6.27 -20.24
N GLU A 79 -13.97 -6.00 -20.70
CA GLU A 79 -13.67 -4.78 -21.45
C GLU A 79 -12.70 -5.03 -22.63
N PRO A 80 -13.23 -5.17 -23.87
CA PRO A 80 -12.42 -5.38 -25.07
C PRO A 80 -11.51 -4.20 -25.44
N GLY A 81 -11.83 -3.00 -24.96
CA GLY A 81 -11.17 -1.76 -25.37
C GLY A 81 -11.60 -1.29 -26.78
N PRO A 82 -11.12 -0.10 -27.21
CA PRO A 82 -11.57 0.52 -28.47
C PRO A 82 -10.76 0.11 -29.70
N CYS A 83 -9.62 -0.57 -29.54
CA CYS A 83 -8.82 -1.04 -30.68
C CYS A 83 -9.45 -2.27 -31.35
N THR A 84 -9.07 -2.56 -32.59
CA THR A 84 -9.74 -3.56 -33.45
C THR A 84 -8.89 -4.77 -33.78
N LYS A 85 -7.87 -5.09 -32.96
CA LYS A 85 -7.13 -6.37 -33.11
C LYS A 85 -7.98 -7.52 -32.56
N PHE A 86 -7.72 -8.72 -33.06
CA PHE A 86 -8.36 -9.95 -32.58
C PHE A 86 -7.34 -10.74 -31.74
N ILE A 87 -7.23 -10.41 -30.45
CA ILE A 87 -6.31 -11.06 -29.52
C ILE A 87 -7.12 -11.91 -28.54
N ASP A 88 -6.94 -13.22 -28.59
CA ASP A 88 -7.54 -14.14 -27.62
C ASP A 88 -7.00 -13.85 -26.21
N ARG A 89 -7.92 -13.57 -25.28
CA ARG A 89 -7.65 -13.37 -23.85
C ARG A 89 -8.70 -14.08 -23.02
N PHE A 90 -8.43 -14.25 -21.73
CA PHE A 90 -9.38 -14.81 -20.77
C PHE A 90 -9.86 -13.73 -19.82
N TYR A 91 -11.11 -13.82 -19.41
CA TYR A 91 -11.68 -12.99 -18.34
C TYR A 91 -12.47 -13.88 -17.39
N PHE A 92 -12.54 -13.47 -16.14
CA PHE A 92 -13.38 -14.11 -15.13
C PHE A 92 -14.81 -13.55 -15.23
N ASP A 93 -15.76 -14.42 -15.56
CA ASP A 93 -17.18 -14.09 -15.50
C ASP A 93 -17.70 -14.37 -14.08
N VAL A 94 -18.00 -13.30 -13.34
CA VAL A 94 -18.51 -13.37 -11.96
C VAL A 94 -19.89 -14.04 -11.87
N THR A 95 -20.66 -14.06 -12.95
CA THR A 95 -22.02 -14.63 -12.99
C THR A 95 -21.94 -16.16 -13.05
N THR A 96 -21.12 -16.68 -13.97
CA THR A 96 -20.92 -18.12 -14.14
C THR A 96 -19.82 -18.68 -13.24
N ARG A 97 -19.03 -17.80 -12.62
CA ARG A 97 -17.81 -18.09 -11.84
C ARG A 97 -16.80 -18.92 -12.63
N LYS A 98 -16.61 -18.58 -13.91
CA LYS A 98 -15.74 -19.31 -14.83
C LYS A 98 -14.89 -18.35 -15.66
N CYS A 99 -13.67 -18.78 -15.93
CA CYS A 99 -12.81 -18.15 -16.92
C CYS A 99 -13.23 -18.52 -18.33
N SER A 100 -13.56 -17.50 -19.12
CA SER A 100 -14.02 -17.64 -20.50
C SER A 100 -13.14 -16.82 -21.44
N LYS A 101 -13.02 -17.26 -22.70
CA LYS A 101 -12.29 -16.50 -23.72
C LYS A 101 -13.08 -15.28 -24.17
N PHE A 102 -12.37 -14.20 -24.48
CA PHE A 102 -12.93 -13.04 -25.18
C PHE A 102 -11.92 -12.44 -26.16
N GLN A 103 -12.45 -11.67 -27.11
CA GLN A 103 -11.68 -10.94 -28.11
C GLN A 103 -11.23 -9.61 -27.52
N TYR A 104 -9.94 -9.45 -27.23
CA TYR A 104 -9.36 -8.19 -26.78
C TYR A 104 -8.86 -7.37 -27.97
N GLY A 105 -9.29 -6.11 -28.04
CA GLY A 105 -8.98 -5.16 -29.10
C GLY A 105 -7.51 -4.78 -29.21
N GLY A 106 -6.70 -5.09 -28.19
CA GLY A 106 -5.26 -4.87 -28.17
C GLY A 106 -4.81 -3.54 -27.59
N CYS A 107 -5.73 -2.71 -27.07
CA CYS A 107 -5.38 -1.54 -26.28
C CYS A 107 -6.47 -1.20 -25.25
N ARG A 108 -6.06 -0.52 -24.16
CA ARG A 108 -6.93 -0.14 -23.03
C ARG A 108 -7.63 -1.39 -22.44
N GLY A 109 -8.89 -1.26 -22.03
CA GLY A 109 -9.53 -2.28 -21.23
C GLY A 109 -9.08 -2.21 -19.78
N ASN A 110 -9.40 -3.28 -19.05
CA ASN A 110 -9.12 -3.37 -17.64
C ASN A 110 -8.35 -4.66 -17.31
N GLU A 111 -8.15 -4.92 -16.02
CA GLU A 111 -7.27 -5.97 -15.54
C GLU A 111 -7.94 -7.35 -15.49
N ASN A 112 -9.25 -7.46 -15.77
CA ASN A 112 -9.93 -8.73 -15.99
C ASN A 112 -9.60 -9.27 -17.40
N ASN A 113 -8.30 -9.45 -17.66
CA ASN A 113 -7.75 -9.74 -18.98
C ASN A 113 -6.43 -10.53 -18.81
N PHE A 114 -6.54 -11.84 -18.91
CA PHE A 114 -5.45 -12.80 -18.65
C PHE A 114 -5.00 -13.46 -19.95
N MET A 115 -3.72 -13.83 -20.03
CA MET A 115 -3.16 -14.45 -21.23
C MET A 115 -3.54 -15.92 -21.33
N THR A 116 -3.60 -16.60 -20.19
CA THR A 116 -3.92 -18.03 -20.07
C THR A 116 -5.13 -18.24 -19.18
N LYS A 117 -5.71 -19.45 -19.26
CA LYS A 117 -6.84 -19.81 -18.40
C LYS A 117 -6.36 -19.97 -16.95
N GLU A 118 -5.16 -20.50 -16.76
CA GLU A 118 -4.54 -20.76 -15.45
C GLU A 118 -4.24 -19.46 -14.69
N GLU A 119 -3.91 -18.38 -15.39
CA GLU A 119 -3.76 -17.05 -14.78
C GLU A 119 -5.10 -16.48 -14.30
N CYS A 120 -6.19 -16.82 -14.99
CA CYS A 120 -7.54 -16.38 -14.68
C CYS A 120 -8.17 -17.16 -13.52
N ASP A 121 -7.90 -18.47 -13.42
CA ASP A 121 -8.40 -19.37 -12.37
C ASP A 121 -7.76 -19.05 -10.97
#